data_AF-A0A933HUS0-F1
#
_entry.id   AF-A0A933HUS0-F1
#
_cell.length_a   1.000
_cell.length_b   1.000
_cell.length_c   1.000
_cell.angle_alpha   90.00
_cell.angle_beta   90.00
_cell.angle_gamma   90.00
#
_symmetry.space_group_name_H-M   'P 1'
#
loop_
_entity.id
_entity.type
_entity.pdbx_description
1 polymer ?
#
loop_
_entity_poly.entity_id
_entity_poly.type
_entity_poly.pdbx_seq_one_letter_code
_entity_poly.pdbx_strand_id
1 'polypeptide(L)'
;MIRVAGDTVPVKGHFIFIAALGLAVIGGCVSPEARIGHVVQRINAADLAPADMKDLLQESAFSLRDHHVSPEALKAYSDETISRLFEATRRVAFYLPESKRCLSMQERVLEEKIRRHIHTKDDLEDMFKTYLEARLFTEAGTLKKRFPDAKFPTGPDTIVYGSTSTEVGWRAFSISEGGRRAELQVLKLGEGPKIVLVMLPGCPVAEKAMTQIMEDSTLVEAFREHGFIVTLRMDSFGVAMWKSHFGFDKVYIVNQAADFPGFNLYASPTFYFLRDGRILDHFIGWGRKDRPDEGKAQMKKWLEVFKAPMKG
;
A
#
# COMPACT_ATOMS: atom_id res chain seq x y z
N MET A 1 -64.14 -32.12 -10.03
CA MET A 1 -65.59 -31.80 -9.95
C MET A 1 -65.84 -31.25 -8.56
N ILE A 2 -66.24 -29.99 -8.44
CA ILE A 2 -67.13 -29.38 -7.43
C ILE A 2 -67.03 -27.86 -7.67
N ARG A 3 -68.08 -27.33 -8.30
CA ARG A 3 -68.51 -25.93 -8.27
C ARG A 3 -69.12 -25.65 -6.90
N VAL A 4 -69.06 -24.40 -6.42
CA VAL A 4 -70.17 -23.55 -5.90
C VAL A 4 -69.55 -22.16 -5.63
N ALA A 5 -69.93 -21.14 -6.40
CA ALA A 5 -70.74 -19.95 -6.00
C ALA A 5 -70.16 -19.19 -4.80
N GLY A 6 -69.84 -17.89 -4.84
CA GLY A 6 -70.50 -16.79 -5.54
C GLY A 6 -71.04 -15.87 -4.44
N ASP A 7 -70.55 -14.63 -4.37
CA ASP A 7 -71.33 -13.47 -3.93
C ASP A 7 -70.57 -12.17 -4.19
N THR A 8 -71.24 -11.30 -4.92
CA THR A 8 -70.83 -9.96 -5.33
C THR A 8 -71.32 -8.93 -4.32
N VAL A 9 -70.43 -8.06 -3.82
CA VAL A 9 -70.78 -6.88 -3.01
C VAL A 9 -70.52 -5.62 -3.84
N PRO A 10 -71.46 -4.64 -3.89
CA PRO A 10 -71.31 -3.43 -4.69
C PRO A 10 -70.39 -2.41 -3.99
N VAL A 11 -69.31 -2.01 -4.64
CA VAL A 11 -68.45 -0.92 -4.18
C VAL A 11 -69.04 0.41 -4.62
N LYS A 12 -69.52 1.20 -3.65
CA LYS A 12 -69.97 2.58 -3.84
C LYS A 12 -68.79 3.47 -4.23
N GLY A 13 -68.89 4.11 -5.39
CA GLY A 13 -67.94 5.10 -5.87
C GLY A 13 -67.77 6.26 -4.90
N HIS A 14 -66.52 6.54 -4.53
CA HIS A 14 -66.10 7.83 -4.00
C HIS A 14 -65.27 8.51 -5.07
N PHE A 15 -65.79 9.65 -5.55
CA PHE A 15 -65.03 10.62 -6.33
C PHE A 15 -63.85 11.10 -5.48
N ILE A 16 -62.64 10.65 -5.81
CA ILE A 16 -61.40 11.23 -5.31
C ILE A 16 -61.02 12.36 -6.27
N PHE A 17 -61.15 13.60 -5.79
CA PHE A 17 -60.47 14.75 -6.37
C PHE A 17 -58.95 14.48 -6.35
N ILE A 18 -58.36 14.23 -7.52
CA ILE A 18 -56.90 14.24 -7.69
C ILE A 18 -56.48 15.70 -7.61
N ALA A 19 -56.18 16.18 -6.40
CA ALA A 19 -55.32 17.33 -6.21
C ALA A 19 -53.92 16.90 -6.64
N ALA A 20 -53.49 17.35 -7.81
CA ALA A 20 -52.10 17.25 -8.27
C ALA A 20 -51.23 18.11 -7.34
N LEU A 21 -50.85 17.53 -6.20
CA LEU A 21 -49.80 18.07 -5.35
C LEU A 21 -48.49 17.78 -6.07
N GLY A 22 -47.97 18.79 -6.77
CA GLY A 22 -46.61 18.77 -7.29
C GLY A 22 -45.63 18.59 -6.13
N LEU A 23 -45.22 17.35 -5.90
CA LEU A 23 -44.03 17.03 -5.11
C LEU A 23 -42.83 17.57 -5.89
N ALA A 24 -42.54 18.85 -5.69
CA ALA A 24 -41.22 19.40 -5.92
C ALA A 24 -40.28 18.60 -5.01
N VAL A 25 -39.60 17.61 -5.58
CA VAL A 25 -38.43 17.01 -4.97
C VAL A 25 -37.40 18.14 -4.93
N ILE A 26 -37.37 18.89 -3.83
CA ILE A 26 -36.26 19.78 -3.46
C ILE A 26 -35.10 18.86 -3.06
N GLY A 27 -34.62 18.06 -4.01
CA GLY A 27 -33.29 17.49 -3.94
C GLY A 27 -32.36 18.67 -4.11
N GLY A 28 -31.96 19.29 -3.01
CA GLY A 28 -31.03 20.41 -3.03
C GLY A 28 -29.88 20.05 -3.96
N CYS A 29 -29.72 20.82 -5.03
CA CYS A 29 -28.66 20.65 -6.01
C CYS A 29 -27.33 21.00 -5.35
N VAL A 30 -26.84 20.15 -4.45
CA VAL A 30 -25.47 20.22 -3.93
C VAL A 30 -24.58 20.09 -5.16
N SER A 31 -23.81 21.15 -5.45
CA SER A 31 -22.94 21.21 -6.62
C SER A 31 -22.01 19.99 -6.63
N PRO A 32 -21.62 19.49 -7.81
CA PRO A 32 -20.65 18.40 -7.91
C PRO A 32 -19.39 18.64 -7.07
N GLU A 33 -18.94 19.90 -7.01
CA GLU A 33 -17.80 20.35 -6.20
C GLU A 33 -18.02 20.18 -4.68
N ALA A 34 -19.19 20.54 -4.16
CA ALA A 34 -19.49 20.35 -2.74
C ALA A 34 -19.54 18.86 -2.36
N ARG A 35 -20.04 17.98 -3.25
CA ARG A 35 -20.08 16.53 -3.00
C ARG A 35 -18.67 15.93 -2.94
N ILE A 36 -17.79 16.27 -3.89
CA ILE A 36 -16.41 15.78 -3.89
C ILE A 36 -15.60 16.38 -2.75
N GLY A 37 -15.90 17.63 -2.35
CA GLY A 37 -15.26 18.32 -1.24
C GLY A 37 -15.32 17.55 0.07
N HIS A 38 -16.47 16.94 0.40
CA HIS A 38 -16.62 16.11 1.60
C HIS A 38 -15.76 14.83 1.57
N VAL A 39 -15.69 14.15 0.42
CA VAL A 39 -14.88 12.93 0.26
C VAL A 39 -13.40 13.27 0.39
N VAL A 40 -12.95 14.33 -0.30
CA VAL A 40 -11.57 14.81 -0.26
C VAL A 40 -11.18 15.26 1.15
N GLN A 41 -12.06 16.01 1.83
CA GLN A 41 -11.81 16.43 3.20
C GLN A 41 -11.65 15.23 4.13
N ARG A 42 -12.48 14.19 4.01
CA ARG A 42 -12.38 12.99 4.85
C ARG A 42 -11.06 12.25 4.63
N ILE A 43 -10.60 12.11 3.39
CA ILE A 43 -9.29 11.50 3.07
C ILE A 43 -8.15 12.35 3.65
N ASN A 44 -8.24 13.67 3.52
CA ASN A 44 -7.16 14.57 3.94
C ASN A 44 -7.15 14.85 5.46
N ALA A 45 -8.27 14.64 6.16
CA ALA A 45 -8.39 14.85 7.60
C ALA A 45 -8.11 13.58 8.42
N ALA A 46 -7.78 12.45 7.78
CA ALA A 46 -7.45 11.22 8.48
C ALA A 46 -6.08 11.34 9.18
N ASP A 47 -6.05 11.98 10.35
CA ASP A 47 -4.95 11.94 11.32
C ASP A 47 -5.15 10.71 12.23
N LEU A 48 -4.75 9.53 11.75
CA LEU A 48 -5.01 8.28 12.48
C LEU A 48 -3.75 7.42 12.60
N ALA A 49 -3.77 6.53 13.60
CA ALA A 49 -2.69 5.58 13.85
C ALA A 49 -2.45 4.68 12.63
N PRO A 50 -1.20 4.31 12.31
CA PRO A 50 -0.86 3.59 11.07
C PRO A 50 -1.58 2.27 10.81
N ALA A 51 -2.04 1.58 11.86
CA ALA A 51 -2.67 0.26 11.75
C ALA A 51 -4.10 0.31 11.18
N ASP A 52 -4.89 1.32 11.53
CA ASP A 52 -6.29 1.47 11.10
C ASP A 52 -6.41 2.23 9.77
N MET A 53 -5.31 2.85 9.33
CA MET A 53 -5.30 3.76 8.19
C MET A 53 -5.51 3.04 6.85
N LYS A 54 -5.09 1.78 6.71
CA LYS A 54 -5.29 1.03 5.47
C LYS A 54 -6.77 0.78 5.20
N ASP A 55 -7.51 0.28 6.17
CA ASP A 55 -8.92 -0.08 6.00
C ASP A 55 -9.77 1.17 5.76
N LEU A 56 -9.56 2.23 6.54
CA LEU A 56 -10.24 3.52 6.36
C LEU A 56 -9.93 4.19 5.02
N LEU A 57 -8.68 4.09 4.54
CA LEU A 57 -8.31 4.61 3.23
C LEU A 57 -8.80 3.73 2.09
N GLN A 58 -8.93 2.41 2.29
CA GLN A 58 -9.64 1.56 1.34
C GLN A 58 -11.09 1.98 1.21
N GLU A 59 -11.82 2.14 2.32
CA GLU A 59 -13.19 2.63 2.33
C GLU A 59 -13.32 4.03 1.68
N SER A 60 -12.38 4.91 1.98
CA SER A 60 -12.36 6.25 1.39
C SER A 60 -12.00 6.24 -0.09
N ALA A 61 -11.11 5.34 -0.53
CA ALA A 61 -10.81 5.10 -1.95
C ALA A 61 -12.01 4.52 -2.71
N PHE A 62 -12.88 3.74 -2.06
CA PHE A 62 -14.16 3.32 -2.64
C PHE A 62 -15.13 4.49 -2.81
N SER A 63 -15.05 5.50 -1.95
CA SER A 63 -15.90 6.69 -2.03
C SER A 63 -15.45 7.64 -3.15
N LEU A 64 -14.15 7.66 -3.47
CA LEU A 64 -13.65 8.33 -4.67
C LEU A 64 -13.94 7.47 -5.90
N ARG A 65 -14.93 7.85 -6.70
CA ARG A 65 -15.39 7.13 -7.90
C ARG A 65 -14.79 7.71 -9.18
N ASP A 66 -14.72 6.89 -10.23
CA ASP A 66 -14.07 7.24 -11.51
C ASP A 66 -14.71 8.46 -12.18
N HIS A 67 -16.03 8.63 -12.04
CA HIS A 67 -16.72 9.80 -12.57
C HIS A 67 -16.31 11.12 -11.88
N HIS A 68 -15.84 11.07 -10.62
CA HIS A 68 -15.31 12.26 -9.93
C HIS A 68 -14.00 12.76 -10.52
N VAL A 69 -13.25 11.91 -11.23
CA VAL A 69 -12.00 12.25 -11.94
C VAL A 69 -12.14 12.07 -13.45
N SER A 70 -13.38 12.14 -13.96
CA SER A 70 -13.61 12.18 -15.41
C SER A 70 -13.11 13.51 -15.99
N PRO A 71 -12.70 13.56 -17.27
CA PRO A 71 -12.29 14.82 -17.90
C PRO A 71 -13.33 15.93 -17.77
N GLU A 72 -14.62 15.61 -17.85
CA GLU A 72 -15.74 16.55 -17.72
C GLU A 72 -15.83 17.10 -16.29
N ALA A 73 -15.73 16.23 -15.28
CA ALA A 73 -15.76 16.64 -13.88
C ALA A 73 -14.53 17.49 -13.54
N LEU A 74 -13.33 17.06 -13.94
CA LEU A 74 -12.09 17.76 -13.68
C LEU A 74 -12.10 19.17 -14.30
N LYS A 75 -12.58 19.33 -15.54
CA LYS A 75 -12.74 20.66 -16.17
C LYS A 75 -13.68 21.59 -15.42
N ALA A 76 -14.70 21.05 -14.76
CA ALA A 76 -15.71 21.84 -14.04
C ALA A 76 -15.26 22.29 -12.64
N TYR A 77 -14.25 21.64 -12.05
CA TYR A 77 -13.76 22.00 -10.72
C TYR A 77 -12.85 23.22 -10.73
N SER A 78 -12.83 23.96 -9.62
CA SER A 78 -11.85 25.02 -9.36
C SER A 78 -10.43 24.46 -9.19
N ASP A 79 -9.43 25.33 -9.35
CA ASP A 79 -8.01 24.98 -9.15
C ASP A 79 -7.71 24.52 -7.71
N GLU A 80 -8.42 25.10 -6.73
CA GLU A 80 -8.36 24.68 -5.33
C GLU A 80 -8.87 23.25 -5.15
N THR A 81 -10.04 22.94 -5.72
CA THR A 81 -10.62 21.59 -5.66
C THR A 81 -9.72 20.57 -6.34
N ILE A 82 -9.15 20.89 -7.50
CA ILE A 82 -8.19 20.01 -8.20
C ILE A 82 -6.95 19.76 -7.33
N SER A 83 -6.41 20.78 -6.66
CA SER A 83 -5.24 20.62 -5.80
C SER A 83 -5.53 19.76 -4.58
N ARG A 84 -6.68 19.96 -3.91
CA ARG A 84 -7.10 19.11 -2.79
C ARG A 84 -7.39 17.67 -3.21
N LEU A 85 -7.94 17.49 -4.41
CA LEU A 85 -8.21 16.18 -5.00
C LEU A 85 -6.91 15.45 -5.32
N PHE A 86 -5.89 16.14 -5.83
CA PHE A 86 -4.57 15.55 -6.05
C PHE A 86 -3.98 15.02 -4.74
N GLU A 87 -4.00 15.84 -3.67
CA GLU A 87 -3.54 15.43 -2.34
C GLU A 87 -4.29 14.20 -1.82
N ALA A 88 -5.61 14.14 -2.01
CA ALA A 88 -6.41 12.99 -1.61
C ALA A 88 -6.04 11.73 -2.41
N THR A 89 -5.91 11.83 -3.74
CA THR A 89 -5.50 10.70 -4.58
C THR A 89 -4.09 10.21 -4.26
N ARG A 90 -3.17 11.13 -3.97
CA ARG A 90 -1.81 10.83 -3.54
C ARG A 90 -1.79 10.03 -2.25
N ARG A 91 -2.53 10.47 -1.23
CA ARG A 91 -2.65 9.75 0.04
C ARG A 91 -3.18 8.35 -0.18
N VAL A 92 -4.23 8.19 -0.98
CA VAL A 92 -4.77 6.86 -1.29
C VAL A 92 -3.72 5.99 -1.98
N ALA A 93 -3.02 6.50 -2.99
CA ALA A 93 -1.99 5.76 -3.71
C ALA A 93 -0.81 5.35 -2.81
N PHE A 94 -0.44 6.17 -1.82
CA PHE A 94 0.62 5.85 -0.86
C PHE A 94 0.32 4.59 -0.03
N TYR A 95 -0.94 4.36 0.35
CA TYR A 95 -1.37 3.17 1.09
C TYR A 95 -1.80 2.01 0.18
N LEU A 96 -2.22 2.30 -1.04
CA LEU A 96 -2.67 1.33 -2.03
C LEU A 96 -1.85 1.42 -3.33
N PRO A 97 -0.51 1.25 -3.28
CA PRO A 97 0.37 1.48 -4.43
C PRO A 97 0.11 0.52 -5.59
N GLU A 98 -0.46 -0.66 -5.32
CA GLU A 98 -0.77 -1.67 -6.33
C GLU A 98 -2.14 -1.44 -6.99
N SER A 99 -2.94 -0.49 -6.50
CA SER A 99 -4.24 -0.19 -7.07
C SER A 99 -4.11 0.64 -8.34
N LYS A 100 -4.10 -0.04 -9.51
CA LYS A 100 -4.11 0.59 -10.83
C LYS A 100 -5.20 1.66 -10.97
N ARG A 101 -6.36 1.41 -10.34
CA ARG A 101 -7.47 2.36 -10.29
C ARG A 101 -7.06 3.65 -9.59
N CYS A 102 -6.54 3.57 -8.37
CA CYS A 102 -6.15 4.76 -7.60
C CYS A 102 -5.02 5.52 -8.29
N LEU A 103 -4.04 4.80 -8.85
CA LEU A 103 -2.97 5.38 -9.65
C LEU A 103 -3.52 6.15 -10.86
N SER A 104 -4.41 5.55 -11.64
CA SER A 104 -5.04 6.23 -12.79
C SER A 104 -5.86 7.46 -12.39
N MET A 105 -6.45 7.48 -11.20
CA MET A 105 -7.12 8.68 -10.70
C MET A 105 -6.12 9.81 -10.45
N GLN A 106 -5.02 9.52 -9.75
CA GLN A 106 -3.96 10.51 -9.48
C GLN A 106 -3.34 11.02 -10.78
N GLU A 107 -3.10 10.14 -11.77
CA GLU A 107 -2.63 10.51 -13.11
C GLU A 107 -3.52 11.55 -13.77
N ARG A 108 -4.84 11.29 -13.81
CA ARG A 108 -5.80 12.20 -14.46
C ARG A 108 -5.84 13.56 -13.77
N VAL A 109 -5.77 13.58 -12.44
CA VAL A 109 -5.77 14.83 -11.69
C VAL A 109 -4.47 15.60 -11.93
N LEU A 110 -3.32 14.92 -11.98
CA LEU A 110 -2.05 15.56 -12.32
C LEU A 110 -2.06 16.13 -13.75
N GLU A 111 -2.54 15.38 -14.73
CA GLU A 111 -2.62 15.87 -16.11
C GLU A 111 -3.52 17.11 -16.21
N GLU A 112 -4.61 17.16 -15.44
CA GLU A 112 -5.43 18.38 -15.36
C GLU A 112 -4.65 19.55 -14.72
N LYS A 113 -3.88 19.31 -13.64
CA LYS A 113 -3.00 20.33 -13.05
C LYS A 113 -1.94 20.82 -14.04
N ILE A 114 -1.37 19.92 -14.85
CA ILE A 114 -0.40 20.26 -15.90
C ILE A 114 -1.07 21.10 -16.98
N ARG A 115 -2.25 20.69 -17.48
CA ARG A 115 -3.02 21.39 -18.50
C ARG A 115 -3.36 22.83 -18.10
N ARG A 116 -3.63 23.06 -16.81
CA ARG A 116 -3.94 24.39 -16.25
C ARG A 116 -2.71 25.19 -15.84
N HIS A 117 -1.50 24.62 -15.93
CA HIS A 117 -0.26 25.22 -15.44
C HIS A 117 -0.26 25.53 -13.93
N ILE A 118 -0.98 24.74 -13.13
CA ILE A 118 -1.05 24.88 -11.66
C ILE A 118 -0.32 23.76 -10.90
N HIS A 119 0.41 22.90 -11.61
CA HIS A 119 1.23 21.87 -10.99
C HIS A 119 2.47 22.48 -10.32
N THR A 120 2.88 21.87 -9.23
CA THR A 120 4.11 22.18 -8.49
C THR A 120 5.16 21.12 -8.77
N LYS A 121 6.41 21.38 -8.36
CA LYS A 121 7.47 20.36 -8.42
C LYS A 121 7.16 19.17 -7.50
N ASP A 122 6.54 19.44 -6.36
CA ASP A 122 6.15 18.41 -5.39
C ASP A 122 5.08 17.47 -5.96
N ASP A 123 4.12 18.01 -6.75
CA ASP A 123 3.12 17.17 -7.42
C ASP A 123 3.79 16.15 -8.37
N LEU A 124 4.82 16.57 -9.10
CA LEU A 124 5.59 15.71 -9.99
C LEU A 124 6.42 14.68 -9.21
N GLU A 125 7.04 15.12 -8.11
CA GLU A 125 7.82 14.26 -7.22
C GLU A 125 6.96 13.15 -6.61
N ASP A 126 5.78 13.51 -6.11
CA ASP A 126 4.85 12.58 -5.49
C ASP A 126 4.28 11.58 -6.50
N MET A 127 4.04 12.03 -7.74
CA MET A 127 3.64 11.11 -8.80
C MET A 127 4.75 10.15 -9.19
N PHE A 128 5.99 10.64 -9.27
CA PHE A 128 7.14 9.80 -9.54
C PHE A 128 7.31 8.72 -8.47
N LYS A 129 7.21 9.08 -7.18
CA LYS A 129 7.20 8.11 -6.07
C LYS A 129 6.09 7.09 -6.23
N THR A 130 4.89 7.55 -6.58
CA THR A 130 3.74 6.67 -6.80
C THR A 130 4.01 5.64 -7.90
N TYR A 131 4.62 6.05 -9.02
CA TYR A 131 5.05 5.11 -10.07
C TYR A 131 6.07 4.10 -9.58
N LEU A 132 7.08 4.52 -8.83
CA LEU A 132 8.09 3.60 -8.27
C LEU A 132 7.46 2.58 -7.31
N GLU A 133 6.58 3.03 -6.42
CA GLU A 133 5.84 2.17 -5.49
C GLU A 133 4.92 1.18 -6.22
N ALA A 134 4.36 1.56 -7.37
CA ALA A 134 3.57 0.69 -8.24
C ALA A 134 4.41 -0.18 -9.20
N ARG A 135 5.75 -0.11 -9.13
CA ARG A 135 6.71 -0.76 -10.06
C ARG A 135 6.55 -0.34 -11.53
N LEU A 136 5.99 0.84 -11.78
CA LEU A 136 5.81 1.47 -13.09
C LEU A 136 7.04 2.31 -13.47
N PHE A 137 8.21 1.65 -13.57
CA PHE A 137 9.49 2.34 -13.76
C PHE A 137 9.59 3.09 -15.10
N THR A 138 8.93 2.58 -16.15
CA THR A 138 8.92 3.20 -17.48
C THR A 138 8.17 4.54 -17.45
N GLU A 139 7.03 4.57 -16.77
CA GLU A 139 6.19 5.75 -16.55
C GLU A 139 6.92 6.79 -15.70
N ALA A 140 7.58 6.35 -14.61
CA ALA A 140 8.43 7.23 -13.80
C ALA A 140 9.56 7.86 -14.65
N GLY A 141 10.23 7.07 -15.49
CA GLY A 141 11.26 7.55 -16.42
C GLY A 141 10.72 8.54 -17.46
N THR A 142 9.51 8.31 -17.97
CA THR A 142 8.82 9.21 -18.89
C THR A 142 8.50 10.55 -18.22
N LEU A 143 7.97 10.53 -16.99
CA LEU A 143 7.68 11.74 -16.23
C LEU A 143 8.95 12.56 -15.98
N LYS A 144 10.05 11.89 -15.60
CA LYS A 144 11.36 12.53 -15.40
C LYS A 144 11.90 13.21 -16.65
N LYS A 145 11.74 12.58 -17.82
CA LYS A 145 12.15 13.16 -19.11
C LYS A 145 11.28 14.35 -19.53
N ARG A 146 9.97 14.31 -19.22
CA ARG A 146 9.04 15.39 -19.53
C ARG A 146 9.30 16.66 -18.71
N PHE A 147 9.82 16.50 -17.48
CA PHE A 147 10.06 17.61 -16.55
C PHE A 147 11.50 17.62 -16.01
N PRO A 148 12.52 17.94 -16.83
CA PRO A 148 13.93 17.86 -16.44
C PRO A 148 14.32 18.81 -15.29
N ASP A 149 13.57 19.91 -15.08
CA ASP A 149 13.83 20.90 -14.03
C ASP A 149 13.24 20.52 -12.65
N ALA A 150 12.48 19.42 -12.58
CA ALA A 150 11.96 18.86 -11.34
C ALA A 150 13.01 17.98 -10.66
N LYS A 151 13.07 18.03 -9.33
CA LYS A 151 13.99 17.21 -8.54
C LYS A 151 13.26 15.94 -8.12
N PHE A 152 13.49 14.85 -8.84
CA PHE A 152 12.93 13.55 -8.48
C PHE A 152 13.81 12.85 -7.44
N PRO A 153 13.21 12.07 -6.51
CA PRO A 153 13.98 11.24 -5.61
C PRO A 153 14.78 10.22 -6.42
N THR A 154 15.91 9.80 -5.87
CA THR A 154 16.73 8.79 -6.51
C THR A 154 16.05 7.43 -6.42
N GLY A 155 16.00 6.72 -7.54
CA GLY A 155 15.57 5.33 -7.62
C GLY A 155 16.61 4.51 -8.37
N PRO A 156 16.38 3.21 -8.56
CA PRO A 156 17.25 2.42 -9.42
C PRO A 156 17.23 2.97 -10.86
N ASP A 157 18.42 3.17 -11.43
CA ASP A 157 18.60 3.56 -12.82
C ASP A 157 18.39 2.37 -13.76
N THR A 158 18.69 1.15 -13.27
CA THR A 158 18.58 -0.10 -14.03
C THR A 158 17.66 -1.07 -13.31
N ILE A 159 16.62 -1.52 -14.03
CA ILE A 159 15.74 -2.60 -13.59
C ILE A 159 16.02 -3.84 -14.44
N VAL A 160 16.24 -4.98 -13.78
CA VAL A 160 16.47 -6.26 -14.44
C VAL A 160 15.39 -7.23 -14.03
N TYR A 161 14.65 -7.70 -15.02
CA TYR A 161 13.71 -8.80 -14.88
C TYR A 161 14.41 -10.03 -15.43
N GLY A 162 15.03 -10.84 -14.57
CA GLY A 162 15.65 -12.09 -14.98
C GLY A 162 14.65 -13.06 -15.61
N SER A 163 15.11 -14.25 -16.00
CA SER A 163 14.24 -15.36 -16.45
C SER A 163 13.18 -15.75 -15.41
N THR A 164 13.43 -15.42 -14.15
CA THR A 164 12.57 -15.59 -12.97
C THR A 164 11.32 -14.71 -12.96
N SER A 165 11.15 -13.78 -13.90
CA SER A 165 9.97 -12.90 -13.97
C SER A 165 8.64 -13.66 -14.08
N THR A 166 8.67 -14.87 -14.64
CA THR A 166 7.49 -15.75 -14.82
C THR A 166 7.33 -16.81 -13.73
N GLU A 167 8.32 -16.97 -12.84
CA GLU A 167 8.26 -17.95 -11.77
C GLU A 167 7.31 -17.48 -10.66
N VAL A 168 6.46 -18.40 -10.19
CA VAL A 168 5.59 -18.16 -9.03
C VAL A 168 6.42 -18.34 -7.76
N GLY A 169 6.35 -17.38 -6.83
CA GLY A 169 7.01 -17.49 -5.54
C GLY A 169 7.23 -16.15 -4.85
N TRP A 170 8.11 -16.16 -3.85
CA TRP A 170 8.49 -15.01 -3.02
C TRP A 170 9.37 -14.04 -3.80
N ARG A 171 8.81 -13.30 -4.75
CA ARG A 171 9.58 -12.44 -5.66
C ARG A 171 9.94 -11.11 -5.02
N ALA A 172 11.21 -10.76 -5.08
CA ALA A 172 11.72 -9.49 -4.57
C ALA A 172 12.90 -8.99 -5.42
N PHE A 173 13.11 -7.68 -5.39
CA PHE A 173 14.27 -7.04 -5.98
C PHE A 173 15.47 -7.14 -5.03
N SER A 174 16.54 -7.72 -5.55
CA SER A 174 17.91 -7.53 -5.05
C SER A 174 18.38 -6.14 -5.44
N ILE A 175 18.96 -5.41 -4.49
CA ILE A 175 19.54 -4.09 -4.72
C ILE A 175 21.07 -4.14 -4.68
N SER A 176 21.71 -3.55 -5.68
CA SER A 176 23.17 -3.45 -5.82
C SER A 176 23.61 -2.07 -6.32
N GLU A 177 24.92 -1.87 -6.49
CA GLU A 177 25.53 -0.63 -6.97
C GLU A 177 25.12 0.62 -6.17
N GLY A 178 25.03 0.48 -4.84
CA GLY A 178 24.64 1.58 -3.96
C GLY A 178 23.20 2.06 -4.14
N GLY A 179 22.30 1.21 -4.67
CA GLY A 179 20.89 1.55 -4.88
C GLY A 179 20.51 1.81 -6.34
N ARG A 180 21.49 1.84 -7.26
CA ARG A 180 21.25 2.17 -8.68
C ARG A 180 20.77 1.00 -9.53
N ARG A 181 20.91 -0.24 -9.06
CA ARG A 181 20.46 -1.42 -9.79
C ARG A 181 19.50 -2.25 -8.93
N ALA A 182 18.36 -2.59 -9.52
CA ALA A 182 17.36 -3.49 -8.93
C ALA A 182 17.15 -4.69 -9.84
N GLU A 183 17.32 -5.91 -9.31
CA GLU A 183 17.17 -7.16 -10.05
C GLU A 183 16.11 -8.05 -9.41
N LEU A 184 15.07 -8.37 -10.16
CA LEU A 184 13.97 -9.22 -9.71
C LEU A 184 14.42 -10.68 -9.64
N GLN A 185 14.18 -11.31 -8.49
CA GLN A 185 14.50 -12.72 -8.24
C GLN A 185 13.48 -13.38 -7.32
N VAL A 186 13.45 -14.72 -7.31
CA VAL A 186 12.66 -15.52 -6.36
C VAL A 186 13.50 -15.83 -5.12
N LEU A 187 13.00 -15.48 -3.94
CA LEU A 187 13.67 -15.81 -2.68
C LEU A 187 13.41 -17.27 -2.28
N LYS A 188 14.44 -17.93 -1.76
CA LYS A 188 14.37 -19.31 -1.24
C LYS A 188 13.76 -19.38 0.16
N LEU A 189 12.56 -18.84 0.34
CA LEU A 189 11.82 -18.92 1.61
C LEU A 189 11.09 -20.26 1.77
N GLY A 190 11.01 -21.07 0.71
CA GLY A 190 10.36 -22.37 0.67
C GLY A 190 11.19 -23.54 1.22
N GLU A 191 12.41 -23.30 1.70
CA GLU A 191 13.37 -24.36 2.06
C GLU A 191 13.88 -24.18 3.49
N GLY A 192 13.57 -25.12 4.39
CA GLY A 192 14.09 -25.14 5.75
C GLY A 192 13.62 -23.97 6.62
N PRO A 193 14.27 -23.75 7.79
CA PRO A 193 13.92 -22.64 8.67
C PRO A 193 14.34 -21.28 8.08
N LYS A 194 13.47 -20.27 8.25
CA LYS A 194 13.69 -18.89 7.81
C LYS A 194 13.14 -17.90 8.83
N ILE A 195 13.86 -16.79 9.01
CA ILE A 195 13.38 -15.63 9.78
C ILE A 195 13.23 -14.50 8.78
N VAL A 196 12.03 -13.93 8.66
CA VAL A 196 11.79 -12.80 7.75
C VAL A 196 11.42 -11.58 8.59
N LEU A 197 12.26 -10.55 8.53
CA LEU A 197 11.98 -9.25 9.09
C LEU A 197 11.35 -8.36 8.02
N VAL A 198 10.07 -8.03 8.18
CA VAL A 198 9.43 -6.94 7.46
C VAL A 198 9.85 -5.62 8.09
N MET A 199 10.43 -4.74 7.30
CA MET A 199 10.84 -3.41 7.74
C MET A 199 10.32 -2.30 6.82
N LEU A 200 10.19 -1.11 7.38
CA LEU A 200 10.11 0.14 6.65
C LEU A 200 11.47 0.84 6.80
N PRO A 201 12.15 1.22 5.70
CA PRO A 201 13.37 2.02 5.77
C PRO A 201 13.18 3.27 6.64
N GLY A 202 14.17 3.55 7.48
CA GLY A 202 14.13 4.66 8.43
C GLY A 202 13.27 4.44 9.68
N CYS A 203 12.70 3.25 9.90
CA CYS A 203 11.98 2.93 11.14
C CYS A 203 12.96 2.78 12.32
N PRO A 204 12.90 3.66 13.35
CA PRO A 204 13.86 3.60 14.47
C PRO A 204 13.72 2.34 15.32
N VAL A 205 12.51 1.77 15.40
CA VAL A 205 12.25 0.54 16.14
C VAL A 205 12.85 -0.67 15.44
N ALA A 206 12.79 -0.71 14.09
CA ALA A 206 13.42 -1.76 13.31
C ALA A 206 14.96 -1.66 13.35
N GLU A 207 15.50 -0.45 13.31
CA GLU A 207 16.94 -0.20 13.46
C GLU A 207 17.44 -0.69 14.82
N LYS A 208 16.75 -0.30 15.92
CA LYS A 208 17.04 -0.81 17.26
C LYS A 208 17.01 -2.34 17.32
N ALA A 209 16.02 -2.96 16.68
CA ALA A 209 15.91 -4.42 16.64
C ALA A 209 17.14 -5.06 15.99
N MET A 210 17.52 -4.56 14.81
CA MET A 210 18.69 -5.06 14.10
C MET A 210 19.99 -4.86 14.86
N THR A 211 20.21 -3.69 15.47
CA THR A 211 21.38 -3.45 16.32
C THR A 211 21.49 -4.51 17.41
N GLN A 212 20.39 -4.77 18.14
CA GLN A 212 20.40 -5.76 19.23
C GLN A 212 20.54 -7.21 18.74
N ILE A 213 20.05 -7.54 17.55
CA ILE A 213 20.28 -8.86 16.92
C ILE A 213 21.75 -9.01 16.55
N MET A 214 22.37 -7.98 15.97
CA MET A 214 23.77 -8.02 15.53
C MET A 214 24.76 -8.04 16.70
N GLU A 215 24.38 -7.47 17.86
CA GLU A 215 25.21 -7.45 19.08
C GLU A 215 25.09 -8.73 19.95
N ASP A 216 24.04 -9.53 19.81
CA ASP A 216 23.89 -10.80 20.54
C ASP A 216 24.46 -11.97 19.74
N SER A 217 25.51 -12.61 20.26
CA SER A 217 26.25 -13.67 19.57
C SER A 217 25.38 -14.85 19.12
N THR A 218 24.34 -15.20 19.88
CA THR A 218 23.44 -16.30 19.52
C THR A 218 22.47 -15.88 18.43
N LEU A 219 21.97 -14.64 18.50
CA LEU A 219 21.01 -14.13 17.53
C LEU A 219 21.66 -13.79 16.19
N VAL A 220 22.85 -13.19 16.19
CA VAL A 220 23.56 -12.80 14.96
C VAL A 220 23.89 -14.00 14.09
N GLU A 221 24.35 -15.11 14.69
CA GLU A 221 24.66 -16.34 13.96
C GLU A 221 23.40 -16.89 13.27
N ALA A 222 22.33 -17.10 14.04
CA ALA A 222 21.09 -17.63 13.51
C ALA A 222 20.43 -16.70 12.48
N PHE A 223 20.50 -15.38 12.67
CA PHE A 223 19.93 -14.42 11.73
C PHE A 223 20.77 -14.31 10.46
N ARG A 224 22.10 -14.42 10.51
CA ARG A 224 22.93 -14.51 9.29
C ARG A 224 22.62 -15.75 8.47
N GLU A 225 22.42 -16.88 9.14
CA GLU A 225 22.09 -18.14 8.49
C GLU A 225 20.69 -18.12 7.87
N HIS A 226 19.67 -17.78 8.67
CA HIS A 226 18.26 -17.97 8.30
C HIS A 226 17.50 -16.68 7.97
N GLY A 227 18.07 -15.52 8.25
CA GLY A 227 17.42 -14.22 8.19
C GLY A 227 17.29 -13.65 6.77
N PHE A 228 16.17 -12.99 6.53
CA PHE A 228 15.88 -12.16 5.37
C PHE A 228 15.23 -10.88 5.87
N ILE A 229 15.58 -9.75 5.27
CA ILE A 229 14.94 -8.46 5.52
C ILE A 229 14.19 -8.07 4.24
N VAL A 230 12.93 -7.72 4.37
CA VAL A 230 12.07 -7.35 3.23
C VAL A 230 11.32 -6.05 3.52
N THR A 231 11.12 -5.24 2.49
CA THR A 231 10.28 -4.04 2.52
C THR A 231 9.39 -4.00 1.28
N LEU A 232 8.17 -3.48 1.39
CA LEU A 232 7.35 -3.19 0.21
C LEU A 232 7.70 -1.83 -0.43
N ARG A 233 8.37 -0.94 0.31
CA ARG A 233 8.73 0.40 -0.18
C ARG A 233 9.85 0.36 -1.21
N MET A 234 9.67 1.07 -2.32
CA MET A 234 10.70 1.21 -3.36
C MET A 234 11.74 2.28 -2.96
N ASP A 235 12.49 2.00 -1.91
CA ASP A 235 13.60 2.82 -1.44
C ASP A 235 14.92 2.05 -1.61
N SER A 236 15.43 2.00 -2.84
CA SER A 236 16.64 1.26 -3.18
C SER A 236 17.88 1.81 -2.46
N PHE A 237 17.95 3.12 -2.23
CA PHE A 237 19.05 3.75 -1.50
C PHE A 237 18.99 3.42 -0.02
N GLY A 238 17.83 3.53 0.61
CA GLY A 238 17.63 3.11 2.00
C GLY A 238 17.99 1.66 2.23
N VAL A 239 17.60 0.77 1.31
CA VAL A 239 18.01 -0.65 1.35
C VAL A 239 19.52 -0.82 1.21
N ALA A 240 20.17 -0.13 0.27
CA ALA A 240 21.63 -0.19 0.13
C ALA A 240 22.35 0.33 1.38
N MET A 241 21.87 1.43 1.98
CA MET A 241 22.40 1.95 3.24
C MET A 241 22.24 0.93 4.38
N TRP A 242 21.08 0.28 4.49
CA TRP A 242 20.85 -0.76 5.49
C TRP A 242 21.79 -1.95 5.35
N LYS A 243 22.00 -2.44 4.12
CA LYS A 243 22.98 -3.51 3.85
C LYS A 243 24.37 -3.13 4.34
N SER A 244 24.82 -1.92 4.00
CA SER A 244 26.14 -1.42 4.39
C SER A 244 26.25 -1.17 5.89
N HIS A 245 25.22 -0.62 6.53
CA HIS A 245 25.24 -0.26 7.94
C HIS A 245 25.33 -1.50 8.85
N PHE A 246 24.57 -2.56 8.54
CA PHE A 246 24.55 -3.79 9.35
C PHE A 246 25.48 -4.89 8.84
N GLY A 247 26.13 -4.71 7.68
CA GLY A 247 26.91 -5.76 7.04
C GLY A 247 26.07 -7.01 6.74
N PHE A 248 24.84 -6.80 6.25
CA PHE A 248 23.85 -7.85 6.04
C PHE A 248 23.26 -7.77 4.63
N ASP A 249 23.60 -8.71 3.75
CA ASP A 249 23.28 -8.59 2.32
C ASP A 249 21.86 -9.02 1.94
N LYS A 250 21.20 -9.82 2.78
CA LYS A 250 19.87 -10.40 2.53
C LYS A 250 18.73 -9.39 2.80
N VAL A 251 18.85 -8.19 2.22
CA VAL A 251 17.84 -7.11 2.27
C VAL A 251 17.24 -6.92 0.89
N TYR A 252 15.91 -6.99 0.79
CA TYR A 252 15.19 -7.03 -0.48
C TYR A 252 13.99 -6.10 -0.50
N ILE A 253 13.60 -5.65 -1.69
CA ILE A 253 12.34 -4.93 -1.92
C ILE A 253 11.34 -5.89 -2.54
N VAL A 254 10.25 -6.19 -1.84
CA VAL A 254 9.17 -7.06 -2.34
C VAL A 254 8.63 -6.52 -3.66
N ASN A 255 8.40 -7.40 -4.64
CA ASN A 255 7.87 -6.97 -5.92
C ASN A 255 6.42 -6.47 -5.80
N GLN A 256 5.53 -7.31 -5.25
CA GLN A 256 4.15 -6.98 -4.89
C GLN A 256 3.75 -7.76 -3.63
N ALA A 257 2.80 -7.26 -2.85
CA ALA A 257 2.32 -7.87 -1.62
C ALA A 257 1.74 -9.27 -1.85
N ALA A 258 1.11 -9.51 -2.99
CA ALA A 258 0.59 -10.82 -3.38
C ALA A 258 1.68 -11.91 -3.52
N ASP A 259 2.95 -11.53 -3.73
CA ASP A 259 4.08 -12.47 -3.78
C ASP A 259 4.49 -12.96 -2.37
N PHE A 260 3.95 -12.35 -1.31
CA PHE A 260 4.21 -12.70 0.09
C PHE A 260 2.90 -12.99 0.85
N PRO A 261 2.17 -14.07 0.51
CA PRO A 261 0.90 -14.40 1.16
C PRO A 261 1.09 -14.62 2.67
N GLY A 262 0.19 -14.04 3.46
CA GLY A 262 0.20 -14.12 4.93
C GLY A 262 1.10 -13.09 5.62
N PHE A 263 1.88 -12.31 4.87
CA PHE A 263 2.68 -11.22 5.44
C PHE A 263 1.88 -9.92 5.50
N ASN A 264 1.89 -9.27 6.66
CA ASN A 264 1.61 -7.84 6.78
C ASN A 264 2.89 -7.04 6.47
N LEU A 265 3.03 -6.61 5.21
CA LEU A 265 4.16 -5.81 4.73
C LEU A 265 4.10 -4.32 5.10
N TYR A 266 3.04 -3.88 5.80
CA TYR A 266 2.81 -2.49 6.15
C TYR A 266 3.16 -2.17 7.61
N ALA A 267 3.51 -3.20 8.41
CA ALA A 267 3.88 -3.06 9.81
C ALA A 267 5.38 -3.31 10.01
N SER A 268 6.08 -2.39 10.67
CA SER A 268 7.51 -2.48 10.91
C SER A 268 7.89 -2.15 12.36
N PRO A 269 8.84 -2.89 12.96
CA PRO A 269 9.33 -4.20 12.49
C PRO A 269 8.26 -5.28 12.71
N THR A 270 8.18 -6.26 11.80
CA THR A 270 7.42 -7.50 12.03
C THR A 270 8.31 -8.70 11.70
N PHE A 271 8.38 -9.66 12.61
CA PHE A 271 9.17 -10.87 12.44
C PHE A 271 8.26 -12.04 12.12
N TYR A 272 8.56 -12.77 11.06
CA TYR A 272 7.90 -14.00 10.67
C TYR A 272 8.88 -15.16 10.79
N PHE A 273 8.41 -16.27 11.35
CA PHE A 273 9.17 -17.51 11.45
C PHE A 273 8.55 -18.53 10.50
N LEU A 274 9.35 -19.01 9.56
CA LEU A 274 8.89 -19.93 8.54
C LEU A 274 9.67 -21.24 8.61
N ARG A 275 9.01 -22.31 8.14
CA ARG A 275 9.65 -23.57 7.80
C ARG A 275 9.02 -24.11 6.52
N ASP A 276 9.85 -24.39 5.53
CA ASP A 276 9.44 -24.93 4.22
C ASP A 276 8.32 -24.09 3.57
N GLY A 277 8.48 -22.76 3.61
CA GLY A 277 7.54 -21.79 3.04
C GLY A 277 6.27 -21.54 3.83
N ARG A 278 6.05 -22.23 4.96
CA ARG A 278 4.88 -22.03 5.83
C ARG A 278 5.23 -21.11 6.99
N ILE A 279 4.41 -20.07 7.19
CA ILE A 279 4.49 -19.21 8.38
C ILE A 279 4.02 -20.03 9.59
N LEU A 280 4.92 -20.24 10.55
CA LEU A 280 4.63 -20.93 11.81
C LEU A 280 4.09 -19.96 12.86
N ASP A 281 4.66 -18.75 12.91
CA ASP A 281 4.28 -17.69 13.83
C ASP A 281 4.85 -16.33 13.38
N HIS A 282 4.42 -15.26 14.05
CA HIS A 282 4.95 -13.93 13.87
C HIS A 282 4.79 -13.09 15.14
N PHE A 283 5.58 -12.02 15.25
CA PHE A 283 5.31 -10.96 16.22
C PHE A 283 5.63 -9.58 15.64
N ILE A 284 4.91 -8.57 16.12
CA ILE A 284 5.05 -7.16 15.68
C ILE A 284 5.78 -6.37 16.76
N GLY A 285 6.67 -5.48 16.34
CA GLY A 285 7.50 -4.66 17.21
C GLY A 285 8.76 -5.40 17.67
N TRP A 286 9.45 -4.81 18.64
CA TRP A 286 10.69 -5.37 19.18
C TRP A 286 10.80 -5.28 20.71
N GLY A 287 10.27 -4.23 21.31
CA GLY A 287 10.24 -4.10 22.76
C GLY A 287 9.38 -2.91 23.16
N ARG A 288 8.80 -3.00 24.35
CA ARG A 288 8.00 -1.93 24.95
C ARG A 288 8.74 -1.28 26.10
N LYS A 289 8.28 -0.11 26.53
CA LYS A 289 8.90 0.61 27.66
C LYS A 289 8.92 -0.23 28.95
N ASP A 290 7.87 -1.03 29.17
CA ASP A 290 7.72 -1.93 30.31
C ASP A 290 8.37 -3.31 30.09
N ARG A 291 8.69 -3.67 28.84
CA ARG A 291 9.31 -4.95 28.45
C ARG A 291 10.34 -4.72 27.34
N PRO A 292 11.50 -4.14 27.65
CA PRO A 292 12.48 -3.75 26.64
C PRO A 292 13.08 -4.94 25.88
N ASP A 293 13.10 -6.14 26.50
CA ASP A 293 13.71 -7.35 25.97
C ASP A 293 12.71 -8.33 25.32
N GLU A 294 11.44 -7.93 25.16
CA GLU A 294 10.36 -8.81 24.68
C GLU A 294 10.67 -9.47 23.33
N GLY A 295 11.09 -8.70 22.32
CA GLY A 295 11.43 -9.22 20.99
C GLY A 295 12.69 -10.10 21.01
N LYS A 296 13.67 -9.78 21.86
CA LYS A 296 14.85 -10.60 22.07
C LYS A 296 14.48 -11.98 22.63
N ALA A 297 13.60 -12.00 23.63
CA ALA A 297 13.08 -13.24 24.22
C ALA A 297 12.27 -14.06 23.21
N GLN A 298 11.41 -13.41 22.41
CA GLN A 298 10.63 -14.08 21.35
C GLN A 298 11.53 -14.68 20.28
N MET A 299 12.57 -13.97 19.82
CA MET A 299 13.56 -14.50 18.90
C MET A 299 14.25 -15.75 19.45
N LYS A 300 14.75 -15.71 20.68
CA LYS A 300 15.43 -16.86 21.30
C LYS A 300 14.51 -18.07 21.44
N LYS A 301 13.25 -17.85 21.82
CA LYS A 301 12.22 -18.92 21.87
C LYS A 301 12.08 -19.61 20.50
N TRP A 302 12.03 -18.84 19.42
CA TRP A 302 11.87 -19.40 18.07
C TRP A 302 13.10 -20.12 17.55
N LEU A 303 14.31 -19.71 17.94
CA LEU A 303 15.53 -20.45 17.62
C LEU A 303 15.52 -21.87 18.21
N GLU A 304 14.95 -22.06 19.41
CA GLU A 304 14.81 -23.40 19.99
C GLU A 304 13.82 -24.27 19.21
N VAL A 305 12.75 -23.68 18.67
CA VAL A 305 11.81 -24.39 17.77
C VAL A 305 12.51 -24.81 16.47
N PHE A 306 13.41 -23.98 15.94
CA PHE A 306 14.17 -24.29 14.74
C PHE A 306 15.13 -25.47 14.89
N LYS A 307 15.67 -25.68 16.09
CA LYS A 307 16.52 -26.84 16.43
C LYS A 307 15.73 -28.14 16.57
N ALA A 308 14.44 -28.06 16.93
CA ALA A 308 13.62 -29.25 17.12
C ALA A 308 13.25 -29.91 15.78
N PRO A 309 13.38 -31.25 15.65
CA PRO A 309 12.88 -31.97 14.49
C PRO A 309 11.36 -31.81 14.37
N MET A 310 10.85 -31.72 13.14
CA MET A 310 9.41 -31.66 12.88
C MET A 310 8.75 -32.93 13.42
N LYS A 311 7.75 -32.78 14.29
CA LYS A 311 6.80 -33.88 14.56
C LYS A 311 5.92 -33.96 13.31
N GLY A 312 6.06 -35.06 12.57
CA GLY A 312 5.27 -35.37 11.38
C GLY A 312 3.80 -35.60 11.68
#